data_AF-A0A920NIP3-F1
#
_entry.id   AF-A0A920NIP3-F1
#
_cell.length_a   1.000
_cell.length_b   1.000
_cell.length_c   1.000
_cell.angle_alpha   90.00
_cell.angle_beta   90.00
_cell.angle_gamma   90.00
#
_symmetry.space_group_name_H-M   'P 1'
#
loop_
_entity.id
_entity.type
_entity.pdbx_description
1 polymer ?
#
loop_
_entity_poly.entity_id
_entity_poly.type
_entity_poly.pdbx_seq_one_letter_code
_entity_poly.pdbx_strand_id
1 'polypeptide(L)' 'MLACVCSLWIGIYQIDHFQRIFPGVTVWGVDLGGMDKLEATEKLRRRTVFLQEETILLSDRDKTWNFTPVS' A
#
# COMPACT_ATOMS: atom_id res chain seq x y z
N MET A 1 -25.22 -14.24 25.76
CA MET A 1 -23.94 -14.79 25.27
C MET A 1 -23.84 -14.80 23.74
N LEU A 2 -24.83 -15.35 22.99
CA LEU A 2 -24.85 -15.33 21.52
C LEU A 2 -24.80 -13.92 20.88
N ALA A 3 -25.52 -12.94 21.45
CA ALA A 3 -25.54 -11.58 20.90
C ALA A 3 -24.16 -10.92 20.88
N CYS A 4 -23.36 -11.11 21.93
CA CYS A 4 -22.00 -10.56 22.00
C CYS A 4 -21.08 -11.18 20.93
N VAL A 5 -21.25 -12.48 20.66
CA VAL A 5 -20.49 -13.19 19.63
C VAL A 5 -20.83 -12.62 18.26
N CYS A 6 -22.13 -12.47 17.93
CA CYS A 6 -22.53 -11.87 16.65
C CYS A 6 -22.00 -10.45 16.45
N SER A 7 -21.99 -9.61 17.49
CA SER A 7 -21.44 -8.26 17.43
C SER A 7 -19.93 -8.24 17.16
N LEU A 8 -19.19 -9.18 17.76
CA LEU A 8 -17.75 -9.37 17.53
C LEU A 8 -17.47 -9.79 16.08
N TRP A 9 -18.26 -10.72 15.54
CA TRP A 9 -18.14 -11.16 14.14
C TRP A 9 -18.42 -10.02 13.15
N ILE A 10 -19.44 -9.21 13.40
CA ILE A 10 -19.77 -8.05 12.56
C ILE A 10 -18.67 -6.97 12.64
N GLY A 11 -18.08 -6.74 13.81
CA GLY A 11 -16.99 -5.80 14.00
C GLY A 11 -15.70 -6.20 13.25
N ILE A 12 -15.32 -7.49 13.34
CA ILE A 12 -14.16 -8.04 12.61
C ILE A 12 -14.38 -7.93 11.10
N TYR A 13 -15.60 -8.27 10.63
CA TYR A 13 -15.94 -8.19 9.21
C TYR A 13 -15.87 -6.77 8.65
N GLN A 14 -16.35 -5.78 9.41
CA GLN A 14 -16.26 -4.38 9.01
C GLN A 14 -14.81 -3.88 9.00
N ILE A 15 -13.96 -4.29 9.94
CA ILE A 15 -12.54 -3.90 9.95
C ILE A 15 -11.80 -4.44 8.72
N ASP A 16 -12.06 -5.68 8.33
CA ASP A 16 -11.44 -6.32 7.15
C ASP A 16 -11.89 -5.67 5.83
N HIS A 17 -13.17 -5.30 5.72
CA HIS A 17 -13.72 -4.70 4.50
C HIS A 17 -13.53 -3.17 4.40
N PHE A 18 -13.35 -2.45 5.51
CA PHE A 18 -13.18 -0.99 5.51
C PHE A 18 -11.72 -0.53 5.35
N GLN A 19 -10.77 -1.47 5.24
CA GLN A 19 -9.34 -1.18 5.10
C GLN A 19 -8.77 -1.60 3.74
N ARG A 20 -9.63 -1.83 2.75
CA ARG A 20 -9.21 -2.15 1.38
C ARG A 20 -8.93 -0.89 0.57
N ILE A 21 -7.85 -0.96 -0.21
CA ILE A 21 -7.48 0.06 -1.18
C ILE A 21 -8.51 0.08 -2.30
N PHE A 22 -8.93 1.27 -2.72
CA PHE A 22 -9.90 1.43 -3.79
C PHE A 22 -9.44 0.74 -5.09
N PRO A 23 -10.36 0.12 -5.85
CA PRO A 23 -10.03 -0.46 -7.15
C PRO A 23 -9.39 0.57 -8.08
N GLY A 24 -8.36 0.14 -8.84
CA GLY A 24 -7.66 0.99 -9.81
C GLY A 24 -6.48 1.79 -9.25
N VAL A 25 -6.22 1.74 -7.94
CA VAL A 25 -5.03 2.37 -7.35
C VAL A 25 -3.78 1.60 -7.75
N THR A 26 -2.88 2.30 -8.45
CA THR A 26 -1.59 1.76 -8.90
C THR A 26 -0.47 2.65 -8.36
N VAL A 27 0.58 2.04 -7.80
CA VAL A 27 1.79 2.74 -7.31
C VAL A 27 3.01 2.14 -7.99
N TRP A 28 3.78 2.97 -8.69
CA TRP A 28 5.01 2.56 -9.41
C TRP A 28 4.75 1.35 -10.34
N GLY A 29 3.61 1.34 -11.01
CA GLY A 29 3.17 0.22 -11.88
C GLY A 29 2.73 -1.05 -11.14
N VAL A 30 2.62 -1.02 -9.82
CA VAL A 30 2.06 -2.09 -8.99
C VAL A 30 0.58 -1.80 -8.74
N ASP A 31 -0.31 -2.65 -9.26
CA ASP A 31 -1.73 -2.60 -8.93
C ASP A 31 -1.96 -3.06 -7.48
N LEU A 32 -2.62 -2.21 -6.69
CA LEU A 32 -2.95 -2.39 -5.28
C LEU A 32 -4.46 -2.45 -5.03
N GLY A 33 -5.27 -2.31 -6.08
CA GLY A 33 -6.72 -2.27 -5.94
C GLY A 33 -7.27 -3.53 -5.25
N GLY A 34 -8.15 -3.34 -4.27
CA GLY A 34 -8.79 -4.41 -3.53
C GLY A 34 -7.92 -5.08 -2.46
N MET A 35 -6.63 -4.72 -2.37
CA MET A 35 -5.73 -5.19 -1.31
C MET A 35 -6.00 -4.48 0.00
N ASP A 36 -5.74 -5.16 1.11
CA ASP A 36 -5.61 -4.47 2.39
C ASP A 36 -4.26 -3.74 2.52
N LYS A 37 -4.12 -2.93 3.56
CA LYS A 37 -2.91 -2.14 3.81
C LYS A 37 -1.66 -3.01 4.01
N LEU A 38 -1.76 -4.13 4.71
CA LEU A 38 -0.63 -5.01 5.00
C LEU A 38 -0.16 -5.70 3.71
N GLU A 39 -1.09 -6.24 2.94
CA GLU A 39 -0.84 -6.86 1.64
C GLU A 39 -0.18 -5.89 0.66
N ALA A 40 -0.71 -4.67 0.57
CA ALA A 40 -0.16 -3.63 -0.27
C ALA A 40 1.25 -3.22 0.17
N THR A 41 1.47 -3.08 1.48
CA THR A 41 2.78 -2.71 2.04
C THR A 41 3.83 -3.76 1.73
N GLU A 42 3.50 -5.03 1.93
CA GLU A 42 4.42 -6.13 1.68
C GLU A 42 4.68 -6.33 0.17
N LYS A 43 3.65 -6.13 -0.68
CA LYS A 43 3.80 -6.16 -2.14
C LYS A 43 4.69 -5.04 -2.65
N LEU A 44 4.52 -3.83 -2.10
CA LEU A 44 5.40 -2.70 -2.40
C LEU A 44 6.80 -2.97 -1.90
N ARG A 45 7.00 -3.34 -0.63
CA ARG A 45 8.32 -3.65 -0.06
C ARG A 45 9.11 -4.60 -0.94
N ARG A 46 8.52 -5.70 -1.43
CA ARG A 46 9.22 -6.62 -2.35
C ARG A 46 9.62 -6.01 -3.68
N ARG A 47 8.82 -5.09 -4.23
CA ARG A 47 9.13 -4.37 -5.49
C ARG A 47 10.09 -3.21 -5.28
N THR A 48 10.22 -2.71 -4.05
CA THR A 48 10.95 -1.48 -3.71
C THR A 48 12.17 -1.70 -2.83
N VAL A 49 12.45 -2.94 -2.42
CA VAL A 49 13.70 -3.33 -1.73
C VAL A 49 14.93 -2.88 -2.49
N PHE A 50 14.89 -2.85 -3.82
CA PHE A 50 15.99 -2.34 -4.66
C PHE A 50 16.07 -0.81 -4.70
N LEU A 51 14.98 -0.10 -4.41
CA LEU A 51 14.90 1.37 -4.43
C LEU A 51 15.38 2.03 -3.12
N GLN A 52 15.57 1.26 -2.04
CA GLN A 52 16.07 1.81 -0.78
C GLN A 52 17.57 2.17 -0.83
N GLU A 53 18.32 1.62 -1.78
CA GLU A 53 19.76 1.85 -1.91
C GLU A 53 20.14 2.76 -3.09
N GLU A 54 19.19 3.09 -3.97
CA GLU A 54 19.48 3.82 -5.20
C GLU A 54 18.90 5.24 -5.20
N THR A 55 19.71 6.18 -5.71
CA THR A 55 19.29 7.55 -6.00
C THR A 55 18.25 7.55 -7.12
N ILE A 56 17.04 8.02 -6.81
CA ILE A 56 15.97 8.18 -7.80
C ILE A 56 16.25 9.45 -8.60
N LEU A 57 16.52 9.33 -9.89
CA LEU A 57 16.63 10.46 -10.82
C LEU A 57 15.21 10.88 -11.26
N LEU A 58 14.78 12.07 -10.84
CA LEU A 58 13.53 12.70 -11.26
C LEU A 58 13.82 13.64 -12.42
N SER A 59 13.00 13.58 -13.49
CA SER A 59 13.13 14.48 -14.65
C SER A 59 11.80 15.13 -14.99
N ASP A 60 11.82 16.45 -15.22
CA ASP A 60 10.72 17.24 -15.76
C ASP A 60 11.27 18.22 -16.81
N ARG A 61 11.06 17.90 -18.09
CA ARG A 61 11.60 18.61 -19.26
C ARG A 61 13.10 18.84 -19.14
N ASP A 62 13.51 20.05 -18.76
CA ASP A 62 14.90 20.51 -18.70
C ASP A 62 15.48 20.42 -17.28
N LYS A 63 14.70 19.92 -16.32
CA LYS A 63 15.08 19.86 -14.91
C LYS A 63 15.25 18.42 -14.49
N THR A 64 16.41 18.11 -13.94
CA THR A 64 16.69 16.83 -13.33
C THR A 64 17.19 17.03 -11.92
N TRP A 65 16.69 16.26 -10.96
CA TRP A 65 17.25 16.22 -9.62
C TRP A 65 17.22 14.82 -9.03
N ASN A 66 18.16 14.59 -8.14
CA ASN A 66 18.36 13.34 -7.45
C ASN A 66 17.57 13.36 -6.14
N PHE A 67 16.77 12.33 -5.90
CA PHE A 67 16.08 12.08 -4.64
C PHE A 67 16.56 10.76 -4.05
N THR A 68 17.14 10.82 -2.85
CA THR A 68 17.46 9.62 -2.08
C THR A 68 16.39 9.47 -1.00
N PRO A 69 15.61 8.38 -1.02
CA PRO A 69 14.65 8.11 0.07
C PRO A 69 15.42 7.96 1.40
N VAL A 70 15.11 8.79 2.39
CA VAL A 70 15.54 8.56 3.78
C VAL A 70 14.52 7.66 4.44
N SER A 71 14.98 6.53 4.97
CA SER A 71 14.18 5.52 5.68
C SER A 71 13.49 6.07 6.91
#